data_AF-A0A2K9ELS8-F1
#
_entry.id   AF-A0A2K9ELS8-F1
#
_cell.length_a   1.000
_cell.length_b   1.000
_cell.length_c   1.000
_cell.angle_alpha   90.00
_cell.angle_beta   90.00
_cell.angle_gamma   90.00
#
_symmetry.space_group_name_H-M   'P 1'
#
loop_
_entity.id
_entity.type
_entity.pdbx_description
1 polymer ?
#
loop_
_entity_poly.entity_id
_entity_poly.type
_entity_poly.pdbx_seq_one_letter_code
_entity_poly.pdbx_strand_id
1 'polypeptide(L)'
;MVLQKYTGSRGKAGASDASAEFTGKVRKLFNDNGIIWQSAELGKVDQGGGGTIAQYIANMNMDVIDSRVAVLSMHAPFEVTR
;
A
#
# COMPACT_ATOMS: atom_id res chain seq x y z
N MET A 1 6.50 -0.76 9.39
CA MET A 1 5.23 -0.85 8.62
C MET A 1 5.44 -0.32 7.21
N VAL A 2 4.86 -0.94 6.18
CA VAL A 2 4.89 -0.44 4.80
C VAL A 2 3.59 0.28 4.49
N LEU A 3 3.68 1.51 3.98
CA LEU A 3 2.54 2.24 3.41
C LEU A 3 2.66 2.29 1.90
N GLN A 4 1.58 1.97 1.19
CA GLN A 4 1.50 2.11 -0.25
C GLN A 4 0.35 3.04 -0.62
N LYS A 5 0.69 4.11 -1.34
CA LYS A 5 -0.31 5.06 -1.84
C LYS A 5 -1.17 4.44 -2.93
N TYR A 6 -0.58 3.61 -3.78
CA TYR A 6 -1.25 2.89 -4.86
C TYR A 6 -0.57 1.55 -5.12
N THR A 7 -1.32 0.65 -5.73
CA THR A 7 -0.83 -0.62 -6.29
C THR A 7 -1.26 -0.72 -7.76
N GLY A 8 -1.88 -1.82 -8.18
CA GLY A 8 -2.43 -1.99 -9.52
C GLY A 8 -1.42 -2.49 -10.55
N SER A 9 -1.81 -2.38 -11.82
CA SER A 9 -1.01 -2.77 -13.00
C SER A 9 -1.17 -1.72 -14.10
N ARG A 10 -0.28 -1.71 -15.12
CA ARG A 10 -0.45 -0.89 -16.34
C ARG A 10 -0.77 0.59 -16.04
N GLY A 11 0.01 1.20 -15.15
CA GLY A 11 -0.26 2.58 -14.69
C GLY A 11 -1.39 2.67 -13.65
N LYS A 12 -1.37 1.82 -12.63
CA LYS A 12 -2.30 1.80 -11.45
C LYS A 12 -3.73 1.32 -11.70
N ALA A 13 -4.00 0.70 -12.85
CA ALA A 13 -5.31 0.14 -13.14
C ALA A 13 -5.69 -0.97 -12.13
N GLY A 14 -6.97 -0.99 -11.72
CA GLY A 14 -7.52 -2.00 -10.82
C GLY A 14 -7.06 -1.88 -9.36
N ALA A 15 -6.76 -0.67 -8.90
CA ALA A 15 -6.38 -0.40 -7.51
C ALA A 15 -6.95 0.94 -7.03
N SER A 16 -6.94 1.14 -5.71
CA SER A 16 -7.15 2.46 -5.10
C SER A 16 -5.87 3.29 -5.17
N ASP A 17 -6.02 4.60 -5.36
CA ASP A 17 -4.94 5.59 -5.19
C ASP A 17 -5.34 6.53 -4.05
N ALA A 18 -4.65 6.42 -2.92
CA ALA A 18 -4.94 7.21 -1.73
C ALA A 18 -4.70 8.70 -2.00
N SER A 19 -5.61 9.55 -1.52
CA SER A 19 -5.48 11.01 -1.67
C SER A 19 -4.20 11.51 -1.00
N ALA A 20 -3.59 12.56 -1.57
CA ALA A 20 -2.37 13.14 -1.02
C ALA A 20 -2.60 13.73 0.38
N GLU A 21 -3.78 14.30 0.62
CA GLU A 21 -4.17 14.84 1.92
C GLU A 21 -4.25 13.73 2.99
N PHE A 22 -4.95 12.63 2.68
CA PHE A 22 -5.08 11.51 3.61
C PHE A 22 -3.72 10.83 3.88
N THR A 23 -2.92 10.63 2.83
CA THR A 23 -1.54 10.12 2.95
C THR A 23 -0.69 11.03 3.85
N GLY A 24 -0.84 12.35 3.71
CA GLY A 24 -0.19 13.34 4.57
C GLY A 24 -0.61 13.25 6.03
N LYS A 25 -1.91 13.08 6.30
CA LYS A 25 -2.46 12.88 7.65
C LYS A 25 -1.88 11.62 8.31
N VAL A 26 -1.84 10.49 7.59
CA VAL A 26 -1.29 9.22 8.10
C VAL A 26 0.21 9.32 8.35
N ARG A 27 0.97 9.92 7.42
CA ARG A 27 2.41 10.16 7.61
C ARG A 27 2.70 11.00 8.85
N LYS A 28 1.96 12.10 9.03
CA LYS A 28 2.10 12.96 10.22
C LYS A 28 1.80 12.17 11.50
N LEU A 29 0.71 11.42 11.52
CA LEU A 29 0.33 10.58 12.65
C LEU A 29 1.45 9.60 13.04
N PHE A 30 2.07 8.93 12.07
CA PHE A 30 3.13 7.96 12.36
C PHE A 30 4.39 8.65 12.87
N ASN A 31 4.77 9.78 12.27
CA ASN A 31 5.94 10.55 12.69
C ASN A 31 5.77 11.12 14.11
N ASP A 32 4.59 11.66 14.43
CA ASP A 32 4.29 12.24 15.75
C ASP A 32 4.35 11.19 16.87
N ASN A 33 4.04 9.92 16.55
CA ASN A 33 4.07 8.80 17.49
C ASN A 33 5.39 8.00 17.44
N GLY A 34 6.39 8.46 16.69
CA GLY A 34 7.67 7.74 16.56
C GLY A 34 7.56 6.36 15.90
N ILE A 35 6.52 6.11 15.11
CA ILE A 35 6.28 4.84 14.43
C ILE A 35 7.17 4.77 13.19
N ILE A 36 8.02 3.74 13.12
CA ILE A 36 8.89 3.51 11.96
C ILE A 36 8.08 2.94 10.80
N TRP A 37 8.11 3.63 9.67
CA TRP A 37 7.41 3.24 8.46
C TRP A 37 8.22 3.53 7.21
N GLN A 38 7.83 2.90 6.10
CA GLN A 38 8.43 3.08 4.79
C GLN A 38 7.37 3.13 3.70
N SER A 39 7.61 3.93 2.67
CA SER A 39 6.84 3.87 1.42
C SER A 39 7.32 2.71 0.55
N ALA A 40 6.44 2.07 -0.20
CA ALA A 40 6.84 1.06 -1.19
C ALA A 40 5.92 1.01 -2.41
N GLU A 41 6.45 0.47 -3.50
CA GLU A 41 5.72 0.11 -4.71
C GLU A 41 5.86 -1.40 -5.00
N LEU A 42 4.96 -1.94 -5.82
CA LEU A 42 4.95 -3.36 -6.20
C LEU A 42 5.88 -3.61 -7.40
N GLY A 43 7.18 -3.44 -7.19
CA GLY A 43 8.21 -3.62 -8.21
C GLY A 43 8.28 -2.45 -9.20
N LYS A 44 9.09 -2.61 -10.25
CA LYS A 44 9.20 -1.62 -11.34
C LYS A 44 7.88 -1.57 -12.13
N VAL A 45 7.65 -0.44 -12.80
CA VAL A 45 6.52 -0.28 -13.74
C VAL A 45 6.51 -1.44 -14.73
N ASP A 46 5.33 -2.03 -14.91
CA ASP A 46 5.05 -3.18 -15.79
C ASP A 46 5.82 -4.48 -15.48
N GLN A 47 6.50 -4.57 -14.34
CA GLN A 47 7.12 -5.81 -13.87
C GLN A 47 6.09 -6.80 -13.30
N GLY A 48 4.98 -6.28 -12.77
CA GLY A 48 3.95 -7.07 -12.11
C GLY A 48 2.64 -6.31 -11.99
N GLY A 49 1.70 -6.94 -11.28
CA GLY A 49 0.39 -6.38 -11.00
C GLY A 49 -0.03 -6.73 -9.59
N GLY A 50 -0.64 -5.77 -8.90
CA GLY A 50 -1.28 -6.00 -7.62
C GLY A 50 -2.73 -5.54 -7.61
N GLY A 51 -3.35 -5.72 -6.47
CA GLY A 51 -4.69 -5.24 -6.17
C GLY A 51 -5.04 -5.71 -4.77
N THR A 52 -5.64 -4.82 -3.98
CA THR A 52 -6.12 -5.14 -2.64
C THR A 52 -7.61 -4.86 -2.58
N ILE A 53 -8.25 -5.20 -1.46
CA ILE A 53 -9.65 -4.87 -1.23
C ILE A 53 -9.90 -3.36 -1.09
N ALA A 54 -8.83 -2.54 -0.96
CA ALA A 54 -8.93 -1.10 -0.73
C ALA A 54 -9.73 -0.37 -1.82
N GLN A 55 -9.69 -0.84 -3.08
CA GLN A 55 -10.51 -0.28 -4.16
C GLN A 55 -12.03 -0.39 -3.91
N TYR A 56 -12.49 -1.49 -3.28
CA TYR A 56 -13.90 -1.68 -2.99
C TYR A 56 -14.36 -0.79 -1.84
N ILE A 57 -13.48 -0.59 -0.85
CA ILE A 57 -13.73 0.29 0.28
C ILE A 57 -13.71 1.76 -0.17
N ALA A 58 -12.76 2.14 -1.03
CA ALA A 58 -12.71 3.47 -1.62
C ALA A 58 -13.98 3.82 -2.42
N ASN A 59 -14.57 2.84 -3.13
CA ASN A 59 -15.84 3.02 -3.85
C ASN A 59 -17.04 3.29 -2.92
N MET A 60 -16.92 3.04 -1.62
CA MET A 60 -17.90 3.44 -0.61
C MET A 60 -17.66 4.86 -0.08
N ASN A 61 -16.89 5.67 -0.82
CA ASN A 61 -16.54 7.06 -0.48
C ASN A 61 -15.75 7.20 0.83
N MET A 62 -14.89 6.22 1.11
CA MET A 62 -14.01 6.20 2.29
C MET A 62 -12.58 6.55 1.87
N ASP A 63 -11.88 7.28 2.73
CA ASP A 63 -10.43 7.46 2.62
C ASP A 63 -9.71 6.18 3.05
N VAL A 64 -8.93 5.58 2.14
CA VAL A 64 -8.25 4.31 2.36
C VAL A 64 -6.79 4.41 1.91
N ILE A 65 -5.90 3.75 2.64
CA ILE A 65 -4.49 3.58 2.27
C ILE A 65 -4.07 2.14 2.55
N ASP A 66 -3.28 1.54 1.65
CA ASP A 66 -2.75 0.20 1.86
C ASP A 66 -1.61 0.24 2.88
N SER A 67 -1.72 -0.59 3.92
CA SER A 67 -0.70 -0.77 4.95
C SER A 67 -0.43 -2.25 5.16
N ARG A 68 0.84 -2.66 5.19
CA ARG A 68 1.22 -4.08 5.36
C ARG A 68 2.59 -4.29 6.01
N VAL A 69 2.87 -5.54 6.33
CA VAL A 69 4.23 -6.04 6.63
C VAL A 69 4.91 -6.43 5.33
N ALA A 70 6.22 -6.18 5.22
CA ALA A 70 7.00 -6.63 4.06
C ALA A 70 7.29 -8.13 4.20
N VAL A 71 7.08 -8.88 3.12
CA VAL A 71 7.26 -10.34 3.08
C VAL A 71 8.23 -10.70 1.97
N LEU A 72 9.12 -11.66 2.22
CA LEU A 72 9.96 -12.28 1.22
C LEU A 72 9.32 -13.59 0.73
N SER A 73 9.40 -13.83 -0.58
CA SER A 73 8.82 -15.01 -1.25
C SER A 73 7.30 -15.14 -1.05
N MET A 74 6.56 -14.04 -1.22
CA MET A 74 5.10 -14.00 -1.12
C MET A 74 4.46 -15.09 -2.01
N HIS A 75 3.48 -15.83 -1.46
CA HIS A 75 2.82 -17.03 -2.00
C HIS A 75 3.64 -18.34 -2.02
N ALA A 76 4.88 -18.36 -1.53
CA ALA A 76 5.60 -19.62 -1.34
C ALA A 76 4.99 -20.45 -0.19
N PRO A 77 5.19 -21.78 -0.13
CA PRO A 77 4.78 -22.60 1.01
C PRO A 77 5.37 -22.15 2.36
N PHE A 78 6.48 -21.39 2.33
CA PHE A 78 7.10 -20.79 3.50
C PHE A 78 7.49 -19.34 3.20
N GLU A 79 6.73 -18.40 3.77
CA GLU A 79 6.97 -16.96 3.67
C GLU A 79 7.84 -16.46 4.84
N VAL A 80 8.69 -15.46 4.58
CA VAL A 80 9.57 -14.89 5.61
C VAL A 80 9.21 -13.43 5.85
N THR A 81 9.06 -13.08 7.13
CA THR A 81 8.83 -11.70 7.60
C THR A 81 9.86 -11.34 8.67
N ARG A 82 10.06 -10.04 8.89
CA ARG A 82 10.92 -9.52 9.96
C ARG A 82 10.21 -8.40 10.71
#